data_AF-A0A8X6IZH0-F1
#
_entry.id   AF-A0A8X6IZH0-F1
#
_cell.length_a   1.000
_cell.length_b   1.000
_cell.length_c   1.000
_cell.angle_alpha   90.00
_cell.angle_beta   90.00
_cell.angle_gamma   90.00
#
_symmetry.space_group_name_H-M   'P 1'
#
loop_
_entity.id
_entity.type
_entity.pdbx_description
1 polymer ?
#
loop_
_entity_poly.entity_id
_entity_poly.type
_entity_poly.pdbx_seq_one_letter_code
_entity_poly.pdbx_strand_id
1 'polypeptide(L)'
;MKFDSFIERFETYLDVQKVPIANRAKVFVSSLSAKLYQLLKNLLAPDIPSDQTLDKLKDALKKHLTPKPLIVPSRHKFLNRKQNEGEGINTYIAEFRALAMNCDYDKDMLNIMLRDVFICKRVVG
;
A
#
# COMPACT_ATOMS: atom_id res chain seq x y z
N MET A 1 0.66 13.35 -3.77
CA MET A 1 -0.51 13.12 -2.88
C MET A 1 -0.77 11.62 -2.83
N LYS A 2 -0.82 11.01 -1.63
CA LYS A 2 -1.18 9.59 -1.49
C LYS A 2 -2.66 9.43 -1.82
N PHE A 3 -3.04 8.34 -2.49
CA PHE A 3 -4.43 8.11 -2.92
C PHE A 3 -5.41 8.11 -1.73
N ASP A 4 -5.00 7.58 -0.57
CA ASP A 4 -5.83 7.59 0.64
C ASP A 4 -6.20 9.01 1.10
N SER A 5 -5.26 9.97 1.07
CA SER A 5 -5.54 11.37 1.42
C SER A 5 -6.52 12.04 0.45
N PHE A 6 -6.56 11.60 -0.81
CA PHE A 6 -7.56 12.08 -1.77
C PHE A 6 -8.95 11.53 -1.43
N ILE A 7 -9.05 10.25 -1.07
CA ILE A 7 -10.31 9.63 -0.65
C ILE A 7 -10.88 10.30 0.59
N GLU A 8 -10.07 10.49 1.64
CA GLU A 8 -10.51 11.15 2.88
C GLU A 8 -11.12 12.54 2.60
N ARG A 9 -10.43 13.35 1.78
CA ARG A 9 -10.91 14.68 1.40
C ARG A 9 -12.18 14.62 0.54
N PHE A 10 -12.27 13.63 -0.33
CA PHE A 10 -13.45 13.42 -1.18
C PHE A 10 -14.67 12.98 -0.39
N GLU A 11 -14.53 12.07 0.56
CA GLU A 11 -15.62 11.65 1.45
C GLU A 11 -16.14 12.81 2.30
N THR A 12 -15.22 13.62 2.85
CA THR A 12 -15.56 14.87 3.55
C THR A 12 -16.41 15.79 2.66
N TYR A 13 -16.03 15.95 1.37
CA TYR A 13 -16.79 16.75 0.41
C TYR A 13 -18.21 16.19 0.19
N LEU A 14 -18.35 14.87 0.02
CA LEU A 14 -19.65 14.24 -0.19
C LEU A 14 -20.60 14.47 0.98
N ASP A 15 -20.08 14.45 2.21
CA ASP A 15 -20.87 14.63 3.42
C ASP A 15 -21.28 16.09 3.61
N VAL A 16 -20.34 17.03 3.44
CA VAL A 16 -20.64 18.48 3.53
C VAL A 16 -21.66 18.91 2.48
N GLN A 17 -21.53 18.40 1.26
CA GLN A 17 -22.44 18.70 0.16
C GLN A 17 -23.73 17.86 0.19
N LYS A 18 -23.89 16.96 1.17
CA LYS A 18 -25.05 16.07 1.32
C LYS A 18 -25.39 15.31 0.03
N VAL A 19 -24.37 14.85 -0.68
CA VAL A 19 -24.53 14.17 -1.97
C VAL A 19 -25.28 12.84 -1.76
N PRO A 20 -26.43 12.62 -2.44
CA PRO A 20 -27.17 11.37 -2.34
C PRO A 20 -26.31 10.17 -2.75
N ILE A 21 -26.45 9.04 -2.05
CA ILE A 21 -25.64 7.82 -2.28
C ILE A 21 -25.66 7.40 -3.75
N ALA A 22 -26.84 7.45 -4.40
CA ALA A 22 -27.01 7.13 -5.81
C ALA A 22 -26.18 8.00 -6.78
N ASN A 23 -25.76 9.19 -6.35
CA ASN A 23 -24.97 10.13 -7.16
C ASN A 23 -23.47 10.11 -6.83
N ARG A 24 -23.07 9.53 -5.68
CA ARG A 24 -21.68 9.58 -5.19
C ARG A 24 -20.68 8.97 -6.16
N ALA A 25 -21.04 7.87 -6.84
CA ALA A 25 -20.18 7.25 -7.85
C ALA A 25 -19.95 8.17 -9.07
N LYS A 26 -20.99 8.82 -9.58
CA LYS A 26 -20.90 9.77 -10.70
C LYS A 26 -20.05 10.98 -10.34
N VAL A 27 -20.26 11.52 -9.14
CA VAL A 27 -19.44 12.64 -8.61
C VAL A 27 -17.97 12.23 -8.46
N PHE A 28 -17.69 11.01 -8.01
CA PHE A 28 -16.32 10.49 -7.94
C PHE A 28 -15.68 10.40 -9.31
N VAL A 29 -16.36 9.78 -10.29
CA VAL A 29 -15.87 9.70 -11.67
C VAL A 29 -15.55 11.08 -12.23
N SER A 30 -16.41 12.08 -11.98
CA SER A 30 -16.20 13.46 -12.44
C SER A 30 -15.05 14.19 -11.75
N SER A 31 -14.66 13.78 -10.55
CA SER A 31 -13.58 14.42 -9.78
C SER A 31 -12.19 13.85 -10.09
N LEU A 32 -12.13 12.72 -10.81
CA LEU A 32 -10.87 12.11 -11.24
C LEU A 32 -10.21 12.94 -12.35
N SER A 33 -8.88 12.98 -12.33
CA SER A 33 -8.13 13.45 -13.49
C SER A 33 -8.31 12.48 -14.67
N ALA A 34 -8.11 12.97 -15.90
CA ALA A 34 -8.22 12.14 -17.10
C ALA A 34 -7.39 10.84 -17.02
N LYS A 35 -6.17 10.92 -16.44
CA LYS A 35 -5.29 9.77 -16.22
C LYS A 35 -5.89 8.74 -15.26
N LEU A 36 -6.44 9.18 -14.14
CA LEU A 36 -7.05 8.27 -13.15
C LEU A 36 -8.36 7.67 -13.67
N TYR A 37 -9.15 8.45 -14.40
CA TYR A 37 -10.35 7.95 -15.05
C TYR A 37 -10.03 6.87 -16.10
N GLN A 38 -9.03 7.10 -16.95
CA GLN A 38 -8.62 6.10 -17.95
C GLN A 38 -8.10 4.81 -17.28
N LEU A 39 -7.33 4.95 -16.20
CA LEU A 39 -6.90 3.79 -15.39
C LEU A 39 -8.11 3.03 -14.83
N LEU A 40 -9.06 3.74 -14.20
CA LEU A 40 -10.26 3.13 -13.64
C LEU A 40 -11.08 2.40 -14.71
N LYS A 41 -11.24 3.00 -15.89
CA LYS A 41 -11.92 2.39 -17.04
C LYS A 41 -11.24 1.09 -17.48
N ASN A 42 -9.92 1.07 -17.54
CA ASN A 42 -9.16 -0.13 -17.90
C ASN A 42 -9.28 -1.23 -16.83
N LEU A 43 -9.29 -0.86 -15.55
CA LEU A 43 -9.40 -1.80 -14.43
C LEU A 43 -10.78 -2.45 -14.31
N LEU A 44 -11.83 -1.77 -14.78
CA LEU A 44 -13.23 -2.21 -14.65
C LEU A 44 -13.79 -2.87 -15.90
N ALA A 45 -13.12 -2.79 -17.05
CA ALA A 45 -13.63 -3.34 -18.30
C ALA A 45 -14.09 -4.81 -18.13
N PRO A 46 -15.29 -5.17 -18.63
CA PRO A 46 -16.17 -4.41 -19.51
C PRO A 46 -17.17 -3.45 -18.81
N ASP A 47 -17.13 -3.33 -17.48
CA ASP A 47 -18.10 -2.53 -16.72
C ASP A 47 -17.93 -1.02 -16.96
N ILE A 48 -19.05 -0.29 -16.92
CA ILE A 48 -19.08 1.18 -17.01
C ILE A 48 -18.86 1.79 -15.62
N PRO A 49 -17.81 2.61 -15.39
CA PRO A 49 -17.50 3.13 -14.05
C PRO A 49 -18.63 3.95 -13.40
N SER A 50 -19.41 4.72 -14.18
CA SER A 50 -20.52 5.53 -13.64
C SER A 50 -21.70 4.72 -13.13
N ASP A 51 -21.76 3.43 -13.48
CA ASP A 51 -22.86 2.52 -13.13
C ASP A 51 -22.48 1.59 -11.96
N GLN A 52 -21.27 1.74 -11.43
CA GLN A 52 -20.78 0.98 -10.28
C GLN A 52 -20.99 1.72 -8.96
N THR A 53 -20.82 1.01 -7.85
CA THR A 53 -20.83 1.61 -6.51
C THR A 53 -19.54 2.39 -6.25
N LEU A 54 -19.62 3.46 -5.45
CA LEU A 54 -18.45 4.25 -5.06
C LEU A 54 -17.35 3.37 -4.46
N ASP A 55 -17.70 2.40 -3.61
CA ASP A 55 -16.72 1.52 -2.95
C ASP A 55 -15.97 0.65 -3.96
N LYS A 56 -16.66 0.06 -4.95
CA LYS A 56 -16.00 -0.71 -6.02
C LYS A 56 -15.01 0.16 -6.80
N LEU A 57 -15.35 1.43 -7.07
CA LEU A 57 -14.44 2.36 -7.75
C LEU A 57 -13.21 2.70 -6.91
N LYS A 58 -13.41 3.02 -5.62
CA LYS A 58 -12.33 3.32 -4.68
C LYS A 58 -11.39 2.13 -4.53
N ASP A 59 -11.94 0.92 -4.37
CA ASP A 59 -11.16 -0.30 -4.17
C ASP A 59 -10.32 -0.67 -5.39
N ALA A 60 -10.89 -0.55 -6.60
CA ALA A 60 -10.14 -0.80 -7.84
C ALA A 60 -8.90 0.09 -7.95
N LEU A 61 -9.07 1.40 -7.71
CA LEU A 61 -7.96 2.35 -7.74
C LEU A 61 -7.00 2.14 -6.57
N LYS A 62 -7.50 1.90 -5.35
CA LYS A 62 -6.67 1.69 -4.15
C LYS A 62 -5.78 0.46 -4.32
N LYS A 63 -6.32 -0.65 -4.81
CA LYS A 63 -5.56 -1.88 -5.07
C LYS A 63 -4.43 -1.68 -6.08
N HIS A 64 -4.63 -0.81 -7.07
CA HIS A 64 -3.65 -0.55 -8.11
C HIS A 64 -2.62 0.53 -7.72
N LEU A 65 -3.06 1.62 -7.10
CA LEU A 65 -2.23 2.79 -6.74
C LEU A 65 -1.50 2.61 -5.41
N THR A 66 -2.07 1.80 -4.52
CA THR A 66 -1.48 1.40 -3.25
C THR A 66 -1.31 -0.11 -3.25
N PRO A 67 -0.50 -0.68 -4.18
CA PRO A 67 -0.28 -2.10 -4.20
C PRO A 67 0.27 -2.51 -2.83
N LYS A 68 -0.27 -3.60 -2.27
CA LYS A 68 0.39 -4.25 -1.12
C LYS A 68 1.87 -4.38 -1.47
N PRO A 69 2.80 -4.02 -0.56
CA PRO A 69 4.23 -4.20 -0.80
C PRO A 69 4.43 -5.58 -1.41
N LEU A 70 5.04 -5.65 -2.59
CA LEU A 70 5.25 -6.94 -3.26
C LEU A 70 6.04 -7.81 -2.28
N ILE A 71 5.36 -8.81 -1.72
CA ILE A 71 5.87 -9.60 -0.60
C ILE A 71 7.23 -10.21 -0.95
N VAL A 72 7.37 -10.68 -2.20
CA VAL A 72 8.60 -11.32 -2.69
C VAL A 72 9.80 -10.35 -2.69
N PRO A 73 9.75 -9.17 -3.34
CA PRO A 73 10.78 -8.13 -3.19
C PRO A 73 11.04 -7.68 -1.75
N SER A 74 10.01 -7.51 -0.92
CA SER A 74 10.18 -7.13 0.49
C SER A 74 10.97 -8.18 1.26
N ARG A 75 10.57 -9.46 1.13
CA ARG A 75 11.27 -10.60 1.71
C ARG A 75 12.68 -10.72 1.18
N HIS A 76 12.89 -10.53 -0.13
CA HIS A 76 14.22 -10.54 -0.72
C HIS A 76 15.13 -9.45 -0.12
N LYS A 77 14.63 -8.21 0.05
CA LYS A 77 15.38 -7.12 0.70
C LYS A 77 15.73 -7.46 2.14
N PHE A 78 14.76 -7.95 2.91
CA PHE A 78 14.96 -8.36 4.30
C PHE A 78 15.99 -9.50 4.42
N LEU A 79 15.82 -10.58 3.65
CA LEU A 79 16.71 -11.75 3.65
C LEU A 79 18.14 -11.44 3.20
N ASN A 80 18.33 -10.37 2.42
CA ASN A 80 19.64 -9.96 1.92
C ASN A 80 20.24 -8.75 2.66
N ARG A 81 19.53 -8.16 3.63
CA ARG A 81 20.10 -7.08 4.44
C ARG A 81 21.22 -7.66 5.30
N LYS A 82 22.44 -7.16 5.11
CA LYS A 82 23.63 -7.43 5.91
C LYS A 82 24.07 -6.15 6.59
N GLN A 83 24.58 -6.24 7.81
CA GLN A 83 25.17 -5.07 8.47
C GLN A 83 26.29 -4.50 7.59
N ASN A 84 26.25 -3.20 7.33
CA ASN A 84 27.28 -2.56 6.52
C ASN A 84 28.57 -2.40 7.34
N GLU A 85 29.71 -2.31 6.68
CA GLU A 85 30.98 -2.02 7.35
C GLU A 85 30.90 -0.65 8.05
N GLY A 86 31.28 -0.60 9.33
CA GLY A 86 31.16 0.61 10.15
C GLY A 86 29.74 0.97 10.59
N GLU A 87 28.71 0.19 10.23
CA GLU A 87 27.35 0.43 10.70
C GLU A 87 27.19 0.06 12.17
N GLY A 88 26.70 1.00 12.98
CA GLY A 88 26.36 0.75 14.38
C GLY A 88 25.23 -0.27 14.54
N ILE A 89 25.36 -1.15 15.54
CA ILE A 89 24.41 -2.26 15.78
C ILE A 89 22.96 -1.79 15.98
N ASN A 90 22.75 -0.65 16.64
CA ASN A 90 21.41 -0.11 16.88
C ASN A 90 20.74 0.38 15.59
N THR A 91 21.50 1.03 14.70
CA THR A 91 21.06 1.45 13.38
C THR A 91 20.66 0.24 12.54
N TYR A 92 21.54 -0.78 12.53
CA TYR A 92 21.27 -2.03 11.84
C TYR A 92 19.97 -2.69 12.31
N ILE A 93 19.78 -2.84 13.63
CA ILE A 93 18.56 -3.46 14.20
C ILE A 93 17.29 -2.69 13.83
N ALA A 94 17.35 -1.35 13.89
CA ALA A 94 16.20 -0.50 13.56
C ALA A 94 15.77 -0.68 12.10
N GLU A 95 16.72 -0.60 11.17
CA GLU A 95 16.44 -0.80 9.75
C GLU A 95 16.02 -2.23 9.41
N PHE A 96 16.68 -3.22 10.04
CA PHE A 96 16.38 -4.63 9.84
C PHE A 96 14.94 -4.97 10.26
N ARG A 97 14.49 -4.47 11.41
CA ARG A 97 13.09 -4.61 11.85
C ARG A 97 12.12 -3.89 10.91
N ALA A 98 12.46 -2.69 10.44
CA ALA A 98 11.62 -1.96 9.50
C ALA A 98 11.41 -2.72 8.18
N LEU A 99 12.43 -3.41 7.68
CA LEU A 99 12.32 -4.27 6.49
C LEU A 99 11.40 -5.48 6.74
N ALA A 100 11.52 -6.11 7.92
CA ALA A 100 10.70 -7.28 8.28
C ALA A 100 9.19 -6.96 8.33
N MET A 101 8.81 -5.74 8.73
CA MET A 101 7.40 -5.32 8.80
C MET A 101 6.70 -5.34 7.43
N ASN A 102 7.46 -5.19 6.33
CA ASN A 102 6.92 -5.18 4.97
C ASN A 102 6.83 -6.58 4.33
N CYS A 103 7.16 -7.63 5.07
CA CYS A 103 7.29 -9.00 4.55
C CYS A 103 6.03 -9.87 4.72
N ASP A 104 4.97 -9.34 5.33
CA ASP A 104 3.69 -10.02 5.55
C ASP A 104 3.89 -11.40 6.21
N TYR A 105 4.65 -11.42 7.31
CA TYR A 105 4.76 -12.57 8.20
C TYR A 105 3.70 -12.45 9.29
N ASP A 106 3.09 -13.58 9.67
CA ASP A 106 2.35 -13.63 10.93
C ASP A 106 3.31 -13.41 12.11
N LYS A 107 2.73 -13.23 13.31
CA LYS A 107 3.49 -12.86 14.51
C LYS A 107 4.58 -13.89 14.87
N ASP A 108 4.29 -15.18 14.72
CA ASP A 108 5.19 -16.25 15.13
C ASP A 108 6.33 -16.39 14.12
N MET A 109 5.99 -16.40 12.83
CA MET A 109 6.96 -16.44 11.73
C MET A 109 7.84 -15.18 11.73
N LEU A 110 7.30 -14.00 12.03
CA LEU A 110 8.07 -12.77 12.13
C LEU A 110 9.17 -12.88 13.19
N ASN A 111 8.86 -13.43 14.37
CA ASN A 111 9.84 -13.61 15.44
C ASN A 111 10.94 -14.60 15.04
N ILE A 112 10.57 -15.71 14.39
CA ILE A 112 11.52 -16.71 13.88
C ILE A 112 12.45 -16.05 12.84
N MET A 113 11.87 -15.37 11.85
CA MET A 113 12.62 -14.74 10.77
C MET A 113 13.56 -13.64 11.28
N LEU A 114 13.10 -12.80 12.22
CA LEU A 114 13.95 -11.79 12.84
C LEU A 114 15.15 -12.41 13.55
N ARG A 115 14.97 -13.51 14.28
CA ARG A 115 16.08 -14.18 14.99
C ARG A 115 17.04 -14.86 14.01
N ASP A 116 16.52 -15.71 13.14
CA ASP A 116 17.33 -16.61 12.32
C ASP A 116 18.10 -15.83 11.24
N VAL A 117 17.46 -14.84 10.62
CA VAL A 117 18.11 -13.99 9.61
C VAL A 117 19.11 -13.03 10.28
N PHE A 118 18.80 -12.49 11.47
CA PHE A 118 19.74 -11.61 12.18
C PHE A 118 21.06 -12.34 12.50
N ILE A 119 20.99 -13.57 12.99
CA ILE A 119 22.17 -14.40 13.29
C ILE A 119 23.02 -14.60 12.03
N CYS A 120 22.40 -14.91 10.90
CA CYS A 120 23.10 -15.18 9.64
C CYS A 120 23.68 -13.94 8.93
N LYS A 121 23.20 -12.73 9.26
CA LYS A 121 23.49 -11.50 8.49
C LYS A 121 24.26 -10.45 9.26
N ARG A 122 24.54 -10.70 10.54
CA ARG A 122 25.43 -9.87 11.36
C ARG A 122 26.87 -10.07 10.91
N VAL A 123 27.60 -8.98 10.72
CA VAL A 123 29.06 -9.02 10.58
C VAL A 123 29.63 -8.96 11.98
N VAL A 124 30.37 -9.99 12.40
CA VAL A 124 31.14 -9.94 13.65
C VAL A 124 32.44 -9.21 13.31
N GLY A 125 32.43 -7.90 13.55
CA GLY A 125 33.63 -7.07 13.63
C GLY A 125 34.12 -6.99 15.05
#